data_AF-A0A952BNY0-F1
#
_entry.id   AF-A0A952BNY0-F1
#
_cell.length_a   1.000
_cell.length_b   1.000
_cell.length_c   1.000
_cell.angle_alpha   90.00
_cell.angle_beta   90.00
_cell.angle_gamma   90.00
#
_symmetry.space_group_name_H-M   'P 1'
#
loop_
_entity.id
_entity.type
_entity.pdbx_description
1 polymer ?
#
loop_
_entity_poly.entity_id
_entity_poly.type
_entity_poly.pdbx_seq_one_letter_code
_entity_poly.pdbx_strand_id
1 'polypeptide(L)'
;MKRQFGKTLQHIAALTLGVFLTLGHVAQAAPNQGTGDVAGVGADLTDSNVFNLSSTGSGLVLVKTAFLTSGGAQLTSSDTVPAGTSVDFMIYINNESSVAIIDVSIQDVLDAAFTYQAGTIKIDNSVADCGVSCDTTEEAAIYAAAIATGVLSDAAAAGDAASFAALTVDAGNSVVGANDRLDVAANTVLALVFTVVVP
;
A
#
# COMPACT_ATOMS: atom_id res chain seq x y z
N MET A 1 -4.01 69.65 56.65
CA MET A 1 -3.82 69.03 57.99
C MET A 1 -4.36 67.61 57.92
N LYS A 2 -3.53 66.61 58.22
CA LYS A 2 -3.73 65.17 57.98
C LYS A 2 -4.75 64.54 58.96
N ARG A 3 -5.55 63.57 58.50
CA ARG A 3 -6.13 62.51 59.35
C ARG A 3 -6.02 61.15 58.64
N GLN A 4 -5.35 60.23 59.32
CA GLN A 4 -5.30 58.79 59.06
C GLN A 4 -6.60 58.11 59.50
N PHE A 5 -6.97 56.97 58.91
CA PHE A 5 -7.04 55.65 59.55
C PHE A 5 -7.81 54.64 58.67
N GLY A 6 -7.31 53.40 58.60
CA GLY A 6 -8.05 52.25 58.06
C GLY A 6 -7.19 51.23 57.29
N LYS A 7 -6.39 50.42 58.01
CA LYS A 7 -5.81 49.17 57.47
C LYS A 7 -6.84 48.05 57.58
N THR A 8 -7.05 47.27 56.53
CA THR A 8 -7.49 45.87 56.68
C THR A 8 -6.95 45.02 55.52
N LEU A 9 -6.32 43.90 55.91
CA LEU A 9 -5.74 42.80 55.12
C LEU A 9 -6.60 42.34 53.94
N GLN A 10 -5.98 41.97 52.81
CA GLN A 10 -5.86 40.57 52.40
C GLN A 10 -4.91 40.42 51.20
N HIS A 11 -4.01 39.44 51.31
CA HIS A 11 -3.13 38.96 50.24
C HIS A 11 -3.98 38.24 49.18
N ILE A 12 -3.60 38.32 47.90
CA ILE A 12 -3.48 37.19 46.97
C ILE A 12 -2.69 37.71 45.77
N ALA A 13 -1.47 37.19 45.62
CA ALA A 13 -0.75 37.21 44.36
C ALA A 13 -1.41 36.18 43.43
N ALA A 14 -1.81 36.60 42.24
CA ALA A 14 -2.17 35.68 41.16
C ALA A 14 -1.26 35.98 39.97
N LEU A 15 -0.09 35.34 39.99
CA LEU A 15 0.77 35.12 38.83
C LEU A 15 -0.02 34.27 37.83
N THR A 16 -0.66 34.87 36.84
CA THR A 16 -1.23 34.13 35.71
C THR A 16 -0.20 34.10 34.59
N LEU A 17 0.60 33.04 34.65
CA LEU A 17 1.45 32.54 33.58
C LEU A 17 0.56 32.19 32.39
N GLY A 18 0.46 33.09 31.42
CA GLY A 18 -0.22 32.83 30.14
C GLY A 18 0.61 31.86 29.31
N VAL A 19 0.32 30.57 29.45
CA VAL A 19 0.89 29.51 28.62
C VAL A 19 0.42 29.73 27.18
N PHE A 20 1.38 29.96 26.28
CA PHE A 20 1.19 29.84 24.84
C PHE A 20 0.91 28.35 24.53
N LEU A 21 -0.36 27.98 24.36
CA LEU A 21 -0.69 26.74 23.65
C LEU A 21 -0.53 27.01 22.16
N THR A 22 0.68 26.80 21.63
CA THR A 22 0.81 26.43 20.23
C THR A 22 0.16 25.06 20.11
N LEU A 23 -1.03 24.99 19.50
CA LEU A 23 -1.58 23.73 19.01
C LEU A 23 -0.57 23.20 18.00
N GLY A 24 0.26 22.28 18.49
CA GLY A 24 1.23 21.57 17.69
C GLY A 24 0.52 20.91 16.52
N HIS A 25 1.18 20.95 15.37
CA HIS A 25 0.78 20.19 14.21
C HIS A 25 0.60 18.73 14.64
N VAL A 26 -0.63 18.21 14.53
CA VAL A 26 -0.85 16.77 14.49
C VAL A 26 -0.59 16.31 13.06
N ALA A 27 0.69 16.36 12.68
CA ALA A 27 1.20 15.50 11.65
C ALA A 27 1.72 14.27 12.39
N GLN A 28 1.12 13.10 12.14
CA GLN A 28 1.78 11.84 11.80
C GLN A 28 0.67 10.87 11.37
N ALA A 29 0.42 10.75 10.06
CA ALA A 29 0.01 9.44 9.56
C ALA A 29 1.20 8.53 9.89
N ALA A 30 0.96 7.47 10.65
CA ALA A 30 2.04 6.55 11.03
C ALA A 30 2.80 6.12 9.76
N PRO A 31 4.14 6.04 9.79
CA PRO A 31 4.85 5.37 8.71
C PRO A 31 4.43 3.91 8.77
N ASN A 32 3.43 3.52 7.96
CA ASN A 32 3.03 2.14 7.82
C ASN A 32 4.07 1.46 6.93
N GLN A 33 5.25 1.23 7.49
CA GLN A 33 6.32 0.51 6.81
C GLN A 33 6.00 -0.97 6.89
N GLY A 34 5.54 -1.50 5.77
CA GLY A 34 5.57 -2.91 5.49
C GLY A 34 6.97 -3.36 5.15
N THR A 35 7.76 -3.72 6.15
CA THR A 35 9.00 -4.45 5.90
C THR A 35 8.71 -5.92 6.12
N GLY A 36 8.60 -6.67 5.02
CA GLY A 36 8.59 -8.13 5.06
C GLY A 36 9.97 -8.66 5.44
N ASP A 37 10.20 -8.85 6.73
CA ASP A 37 11.27 -9.72 7.24
C ASP A 37 10.64 -10.78 8.16
N VAL A 38 10.39 -11.96 7.62
CA VAL A 38 10.01 -13.12 8.45
C VAL A 38 11.29 -13.68 9.05
N ALA A 39 11.70 -13.10 10.19
CA ALA A 39 12.75 -13.60 11.07
C ALA A 39 14.17 -13.75 10.45
N GLY A 40 14.52 -12.98 9.43
CA GLY A 40 15.84 -12.97 8.79
C GLY A 40 16.08 -14.10 7.80
N VAL A 41 15.03 -14.84 7.41
CA VAL A 41 15.15 -16.01 6.52
C VAL A 41 14.51 -15.69 5.17
N GLY A 42 15.33 -15.26 4.22
CA GLY A 42 14.88 -14.90 2.86
C GLY A 42 14.25 -16.02 2.04
N ALA A 43 14.25 -17.27 2.54
CA ALA A 43 13.57 -18.39 1.92
C ALA A 43 12.05 -18.38 2.13
N ASP A 44 11.53 -17.67 3.15
CA ASP A 44 10.08 -17.60 3.41
C ASP A 44 9.36 -16.57 2.51
N LEU A 45 10.10 -15.84 1.67
CA LEU A 45 9.55 -14.95 0.65
C LEU A 45 9.14 -15.68 -0.65
N THR A 46 9.34 -17.00 -0.74
CA THR A 46 9.11 -17.77 -1.98
C THR A 46 7.66 -18.24 -2.18
N ASP A 47 6.75 -17.99 -1.24
CA ASP A 47 5.34 -18.36 -1.31
C ASP A 47 4.43 -17.12 -1.62
N SER A 48 3.18 -17.36 -2.03
CA SER A 48 2.14 -16.33 -2.09
C SER A 48 1.86 -15.82 -0.68
N ASN A 49 2.53 -14.73 -0.32
CA ASN A 49 2.55 -14.20 1.04
C ASN A 49 1.43 -13.19 1.27
N VAL A 50 0.80 -13.30 2.45
CA VAL A 50 -0.09 -12.25 3.00
C VAL A 50 0.71 -11.47 4.04
N PHE A 51 0.90 -10.18 3.82
CA PHE A 51 1.55 -9.29 4.76
C PHE A 51 0.50 -8.42 5.46
N ASN A 52 0.29 -8.69 6.74
CA ASN A 52 -0.59 -7.88 7.59
C ASN A 52 0.17 -6.67 8.11
N LEU A 53 -0.12 -5.50 7.55
CA LEU A 53 0.43 -4.22 7.96
C LEU A 53 -0.33 -3.72 9.20
N SER A 54 -0.08 -4.31 10.38
CA SER A 54 -0.75 -3.87 11.60
C SER A 54 -0.19 -2.53 12.07
N SER A 55 -0.68 -1.44 11.49
CA SER A 55 -0.77 -0.19 12.23
C SER A 55 -1.94 -0.35 13.20
N THR A 56 -1.75 -0.04 14.48
CA THR A 56 -2.80 -0.14 15.49
C THR A 56 -4.05 0.63 15.04
N GLY A 57 -5.10 -0.10 14.61
CA GLY A 57 -6.37 0.47 14.14
C GLY A 57 -6.55 0.65 12.63
N SER A 58 -5.61 0.22 11.76
CA SER A 58 -5.83 0.22 10.29
C SER A 58 -5.86 -1.20 9.72
N GLY A 59 -6.99 -1.60 9.15
CA GLY A 59 -7.14 -2.83 8.37
C GLY A 59 -6.48 -2.69 7.01
N LEU A 60 -5.15 -2.79 6.98
CA LEU A 60 -4.35 -2.76 5.76
C LEU A 60 -3.73 -4.13 5.54
N VAL A 61 -4.10 -4.74 4.42
CA VAL A 61 -3.63 -6.08 4.02
C VAL A 61 -2.95 -5.96 2.67
N LEU A 62 -1.74 -6.49 2.55
CA LEU A 62 -1.01 -6.64 1.29
C LEU A 62 -0.98 -8.13 0.94
N VAL A 63 -1.40 -8.47 -0.28
CA VAL A 63 -1.43 -9.85 -0.76
C VAL A 63 -0.82 -9.93 -2.15
N LYS A 64 -0.04 -10.97 -2.39
CA LYS A 64 0.40 -11.38 -3.72
C LYS A 64 -0.25 -12.71 -4.09
N THR A 65 -0.86 -12.76 -5.26
CA THR A 65 -1.50 -13.95 -5.81
C THR A 65 -1.24 -14.06 -7.32
N ALA A 66 -1.66 -15.16 -7.94
CA ALA A 66 -1.38 -15.46 -9.33
C ALA A 66 -2.64 -15.97 -10.05
N PHE A 67 -2.76 -15.67 -11.33
CA PHE A 67 -3.86 -16.10 -12.18
C PHE A 67 -3.33 -16.60 -13.53
N LEU A 68 -3.97 -17.62 -14.10
CA LEU A 68 -3.75 -17.97 -15.50
C LEU A 68 -4.29 -16.86 -16.38
N THR A 69 -3.43 -16.29 -17.22
CA THR A 69 -3.84 -15.36 -18.29
C THR A 69 -4.94 -15.95 -19.17
N SER A 70 -4.90 -17.26 -19.40
CA SER A 70 -5.93 -18.00 -20.10
C SER A 70 -7.12 -18.27 -19.18
N GLY A 71 -8.13 -17.40 -19.24
CA GLY A 71 -9.42 -17.62 -18.58
C GLY A 71 -9.51 -17.16 -17.13
N GLY A 72 -8.43 -16.59 -16.56
CA GLY A 72 -8.46 -15.92 -15.26
C GLY A 72 -8.64 -16.86 -14.08
N ALA A 73 -8.24 -18.13 -14.20
CA ALA A 73 -8.27 -19.07 -13.09
C ALA A 73 -7.17 -18.74 -12.09
N GLN A 74 -7.53 -18.59 -10.82
CA GLN A 74 -6.56 -18.33 -9.75
C GLN A 74 -5.65 -19.54 -9.54
N LEU A 75 -4.37 -19.27 -9.29
CA LEU A 75 -3.35 -20.25 -8.92
C LEU A 75 -3.06 -20.15 -7.43
N THR A 76 -2.91 -21.32 -6.82
CA THR A 76 -2.46 -21.51 -5.44
C THR A 76 -1.00 -21.94 -5.41
N SER A 77 -0.33 -21.81 -4.28
CA SER A 77 1.08 -22.20 -4.12
C SER A 77 1.35 -23.69 -4.37
N SER A 78 0.33 -24.54 -4.28
CA SER A 78 0.44 -25.98 -4.59
C SER A 78 0.26 -26.31 -6.08
N ASP A 79 -0.16 -25.34 -6.90
CA ASP A 79 -0.43 -25.62 -8.31
C ASP A 79 0.87 -25.78 -9.10
N THR A 80 0.86 -26.77 -9.99
CA THR A 80 1.93 -26.98 -10.97
C THR A 80 1.44 -26.54 -12.33
N VAL A 81 2.14 -25.60 -12.94
CA VAL A 81 1.85 -25.12 -14.30
C VAL A 81 2.96 -25.55 -15.26
N PRO A 82 2.63 -25.92 -16.52
CA PRO A 82 3.65 -26.26 -17.50
C PRO A 82 4.63 -25.10 -17.76
N ALA A 83 5.87 -25.45 -18.08
CA ALA A 83 6.83 -24.50 -18.65
C ALA A 83 6.26 -23.78 -19.87
N GLY A 84 6.54 -22.48 -19.98
CA GLY A 84 5.99 -21.59 -21.02
C GLY A 84 4.58 -21.05 -20.72
N THR A 85 3.96 -21.41 -19.60
CA THR A 85 2.65 -20.86 -19.22
C THR A 85 2.76 -19.38 -18.88
N SER A 86 1.86 -18.56 -19.44
CA SER A 86 1.73 -17.14 -19.07
C SER A 86 0.82 -16.99 -17.86
N VAL A 87 1.34 -16.32 -16.83
CA VAL A 87 0.68 -16.10 -15.54
C VAL A 87 0.66 -14.61 -15.25
N ASP A 88 -0.47 -14.12 -14.78
CA ASP A 88 -0.57 -12.78 -14.21
C ASP A 88 -0.29 -12.85 -12.71
N PHE A 89 0.71 -12.10 -12.26
CA PHE A 89 0.83 -11.80 -10.84
C PHE A 89 -0.05 -10.60 -10.52
N MET A 90 -0.83 -10.72 -9.45
CA MET A 90 -1.60 -9.63 -8.87
C MET A 90 -1.07 -9.36 -7.46
N ILE A 91 -0.66 -8.12 -7.21
CA ILE A 91 -0.33 -7.62 -5.89
C ILE A 91 -1.39 -6.60 -5.54
N TYR A 92 -2.10 -6.78 -4.44
CA TYR A 92 -3.12 -5.83 -4.03
C TYR A 92 -2.99 -5.40 -2.58
N ILE A 93 -3.40 -4.15 -2.33
CA ILE A 93 -3.53 -3.57 -1.00
C ILE A 93 -5.02 -3.36 -0.75
N ASN A 94 -5.57 -4.09 0.21
CA ASN A 94 -6.92 -3.90 0.69
C ASN A 94 -6.93 -2.86 1.82
N ASN A 95 -7.56 -1.71 1.58
CA ASN A 95 -7.71 -0.65 2.57
C ASN A 95 -9.10 -0.67 3.20
N GLU A 96 -9.28 -1.48 4.24
CA GLU A 96 -10.51 -1.53 5.06
C GLU A 96 -10.65 -0.31 5.99
N SER A 97 -9.65 0.58 6.01
CA SER A 97 -9.68 1.71 6.93
C SER A 97 -10.57 2.84 6.40
N SER A 98 -11.15 3.60 7.34
CA SER A 98 -11.88 4.83 7.04
C SER A 98 -11.01 6.00 6.56
N VAL A 99 -9.71 5.77 6.35
CA VAL A 99 -8.72 6.78 5.99
C VAL A 99 -8.02 6.38 4.69
N ALA A 100 -7.79 7.34 3.80
CA ALA A 100 -7.01 7.11 2.59
C ALA A 100 -5.52 6.92 2.94
N ILE A 101 -4.87 5.97 2.28
CA ILE A 101 -3.41 5.83 2.29
C ILE A 101 -2.86 6.71 1.17
N ILE A 102 -1.84 7.48 1.49
CA ILE A 102 -1.20 8.37 0.54
C ILE A 102 0.24 7.94 0.28
N ASP A 103 0.71 8.19 -0.94
CA ASP A 103 2.11 7.97 -1.34
C ASP A 103 2.55 6.50 -1.17
N VAL A 104 1.71 5.58 -1.64
CA VAL A 104 2.01 4.15 -1.65
C VAL A 104 3.06 3.84 -2.70
N SER A 105 4.01 2.99 -2.33
CA SER A 105 4.95 2.37 -3.27
C SER A 105 5.00 0.86 -3.09
N ILE A 106 5.01 0.13 -4.21
CA ILE A 106 5.12 -1.34 -4.28
C ILE A 106 6.37 -1.66 -5.10
N GLN A 107 7.19 -2.59 -4.61
CA GLN A 107 8.33 -3.14 -5.34
C GLN A 107 8.21 -4.66 -5.38
N ASP A 108 8.22 -5.24 -6.58
CA ASP A 108 8.27 -6.69 -6.79
C ASP A 108 9.51 -7.06 -7.60
N VAL A 109 10.50 -7.63 -6.92
CA VAL A 109 11.69 -8.16 -7.58
C VAL A 109 11.38 -9.57 -8.06
N LEU A 110 11.33 -9.76 -9.38
CA LEU A 110 11.06 -11.05 -10.00
C LEU A 110 12.22 -12.01 -9.78
N ASP A 111 11.88 -13.27 -9.51
CA ASP A 111 12.85 -14.36 -9.64
C ASP A 111 13.38 -14.39 -11.08
N ALA A 112 14.70 -14.53 -11.23
CA ALA A 112 15.38 -14.51 -12.52
C ALA A 112 14.94 -15.66 -13.46
N ALA A 113 14.27 -16.68 -12.93
CA ALA A 113 13.69 -17.76 -13.72
C ALA A 113 12.39 -17.33 -14.46
N PHE A 114 11.65 -16.34 -13.95
CA PHE A 114 10.49 -15.80 -14.64
C PHE A 114 10.89 -14.83 -15.76
N THR A 115 10.19 -14.91 -16.89
CA THR A 115 10.36 -13.95 -17.98
C THR A 115 9.20 -12.96 -18.00
N TYR A 116 9.47 -11.73 -17.55
CA TYR A 116 8.52 -10.62 -17.63
C TYR A 116 8.03 -10.38 -19.07
N GLN A 117 6.74 -10.09 -19.23
CA GLN A 117 6.14 -9.72 -20.51
C GLN A 117 5.89 -8.22 -20.59
N ALA A 118 6.56 -7.55 -21.53
CA ALA A 118 6.46 -6.10 -21.70
C ALA A 118 5.06 -5.64 -22.11
N GLY A 119 4.65 -4.46 -21.64
CA GLY A 119 3.36 -3.84 -21.94
C GLY A 119 2.18 -4.53 -21.27
N THR A 120 2.41 -5.15 -20.11
CA THR A 120 1.38 -5.90 -19.36
C THR A 120 1.05 -5.31 -18.00
N ILE A 121 1.77 -4.29 -17.54
CA ILE A 121 1.49 -3.65 -16.25
C ILE A 121 0.15 -2.94 -16.31
N LYS A 122 -0.67 -3.18 -15.30
CA LYS A 122 -1.98 -2.58 -15.11
C LYS A 122 -2.17 -2.22 -13.65
N ILE A 123 -2.85 -1.11 -13.40
CA ILE A 123 -3.28 -0.72 -12.07
C ILE A 123 -4.79 -0.51 -12.07
N ASP A 124 -5.45 -0.94 -11.00
CA ASP A 124 -6.81 -0.56 -10.65
C ASP A 124 -6.89 -0.09 -9.20
N ASN A 125 -7.81 0.83 -8.94
CA ASN A 125 -8.12 1.33 -7.61
C ASN A 125 -9.62 1.63 -7.48
N SER A 126 -10.45 0.87 -8.19
CA SER A 126 -11.89 1.13 -8.30
C SER A 126 -12.75 0.15 -7.50
N VAL A 127 -12.18 -0.99 -7.11
CA VAL A 127 -12.86 -2.03 -6.32
C VAL A 127 -12.95 -1.61 -4.85
N ALA A 128 -14.10 -1.86 -4.23
CA ALA A 128 -14.31 -1.65 -2.80
C ALA A 128 -13.50 -2.65 -1.97
N ASP A 129 -13.20 -2.31 -0.72
CA ASP A 129 -12.58 -3.27 0.20
C ASP A 129 -13.44 -4.53 0.39
N CYS A 130 -12.79 -5.61 0.77
CA CYS A 130 -13.38 -6.93 1.02
C CYS A 130 -13.47 -7.24 2.53
N GLY A 131 -13.52 -6.22 3.39
CA GLY A 131 -13.41 -6.39 4.84
C GLY A 131 -12.00 -6.81 5.28
N VAL A 132 -11.91 -7.65 6.33
CA VAL A 132 -10.63 -8.03 6.96
C VAL A 132 -9.72 -8.85 6.04
N SER A 133 -10.29 -9.63 5.13
CA SER A 133 -9.54 -10.47 4.19
C SER A 133 -10.41 -10.81 2.99
N CYS A 134 -9.86 -10.69 1.79
CA CYS A 134 -10.58 -11.08 0.58
C CYS A 134 -10.64 -12.60 0.46
N ASP A 135 -11.81 -13.12 0.11
CA ASP A 135 -11.95 -14.51 -0.33
C ASP A 135 -11.59 -14.67 -1.82
N THR A 136 -11.59 -15.92 -2.32
CA THR A 136 -11.22 -16.21 -3.71
C THR A 136 -12.17 -15.62 -4.74
N THR A 137 -13.44 -15.37 -4.39
CA THR A 137 -14.41 -14.73 -5.27
C THR A 137 -14.12 -13.23 -5.37
N GLU A 138 -13.82 -12.60 -4.25
CA GLU A 138 -13.43 -11.19 -4.18
C GLU A 138 -12.08 -10.96 -4.87
N GLU A 139 -11.09 -11.82 -4.67
CA GLU A 139 -9.80 -11.76 -5.38
C GLU A 139 -9.97 -11.91 -6.90
N ALA A 140 -10.84 -12.82 -7.36
CA ALA A 140 -11.16 -12.94 -8.77
C ALA A 140 -11.85 -11.67 -9.33
N ALA A 141 -12.67 -10.98 -8.53
CA ALA A 141 -13.29 -9.72 -8.91
C ALA A 141 -12.28 -8.57 -8.99
N ILE A 142 -11.35 -8.49 -8.03
CA ILE A 142 -10.23 -7.54 -8.04
C ILE A 142 -9.37 -7.75 -9.30
N TYR A 143 -9.00 -9.00 -9.58
CA TYR A 143 -8.24 -9.36 -10.77
C TYR A 143 -9.00 -8.97 -12.05
N ALA A 144 -10.28 -9.32 -12.15
CA ALA A 144 -11.12 -9.00 -13.31
C ALA A 144 -11.22 -7.48 -13.57
N ALA A 145 -11.34 -6.67 -12.52
CA ALA A 145 -11.33 -5.22 -12.63
C ALA A 145 -9.97 -4.69 -13.10
N ALA A 146 -8.87 -5.19 -12.50
CA ALA A 146 -7.51 -4.80 -12.86
C ALA A 146 -7.16 -5.13 -14.32
N ILE A 147 -7.48 -6.33 -14.80
CA ILE A 147 -7.18 -6.68 -16.21
C ILE A 147 -8.03 -5.90 -17.22
N ALA A 148 -9.16 -5.33 -16.81
CA ALA A 148 -10.00 -4.49 -17.66
C ALA A 148 -9.46 -3.06 -17.83
N THR A 149 -8.48 -2.64 -17.02
CA THR A 149 -7.87 -1.30 -17.16
C THR A 149 -6.90 -1.22 -18.33
N GLY A 150 -6.60 0.01 -18.76
CA GLY A 150 -5.58 0.26 -19.77
C GLY A 150 -4.20 -0.17 -19.28
N VAL A 151 -3.38 -0.69 -20.18
CA VAL A 151 -1.97 -0.97 -19.86
C VAL A 151 -1.23 0.33 -19.60
N LEU A 152 -0.36 0.30 -18.61
CA LEU A 152 0.63 1.31 -18.35
C LEU A 152 1.88 1.07 -19.22
N SER A 153 2.73 2.08 -19.31
CA SER A 153 4.08 1.95 -19.85
C SER A 153 4.97 1.18 -18.89
N ASP A 154 5.91 0.43 -19.44
CA ASP A 154 6.96 -0.18 -18.61
C ASP A 154 8.07 0.83 -18.26
N ALA A 155 8.08 2.01 -18.89
CA ALA A 155 9.10 3.02 -18.68
C ALA A 155 8.73 3.93 -17.49
N ALA A 156 9.68 4.15 -16.60
CA ALA A 156 9.52 5.13 -15.53
C ALA A 156 9.38 6.55 -16.11
N ALA A 157 8.18 7.12 -16.02
CA ALA A 157 7.85 8.40 -16.64
C ALA A 157 6.68 9.09 -15.91
N ALA A 158 6.68 10.42 -15.92
CA ALA A 158 5.57 11.20 -15.39
C ALA A 158 4.29 10.94 -16.21
N GLY A 159 3.16 10.83 -15.52
CA GLY A 159 1.89 10.39 -16.11
C GLY A 159 1.70 8.88 -16.05
N ASP A 160 2.66 8.13 -15.51
CA ASP A 160 2.58 6.68 -15.33
C ASP A 160 2.92 6.29 -13.90
N ALA A 161 2.06 5.51 -13.27
CA ALA A 161 2.23 5.14 -11.87
C ALA A 161 3.08 3.88 -11.67
N ALA A 162 3.49 3.19 -12.73
CA ALA A 162 4.31 1.99 -12.62
C ALA A 162 5.36 1.88 -13.72
N SER A 163 6.33 1.00 -13.49
CA SER A 163 7.43 0.77 -14.40
C SER A 163 8.04 -0.61 -14.17
N PHE A 164 8.81 -1.09 -15.14
CA PHE A 164 9.66 -2.27 -14.99
C PHE A 164 11.09 -1.96 -15.40
N ALA A 165 12.04 -2.24 -14.49
CA ALA A 165 13.46 -2.13 -14.76
C ALA A 165 14.26 -3.14 -13.93
N ALA A 166 15.31 -3.72 -14.52
CA ALA A 166 16.24 -4.60 -13.81
C ALA A 166 15.56 -5.71 -12.97
N LEU A 167 14.56 -6.40 -13.57
CA LEU A 167 13.73 -7.44 -12.92
C LEU A 167 12.81 -6.95 -11.80
N THR A 168 12.67 -5.64 -11.61
CA THR A 168 11.77 -5.09 -10.59
C THR A 168 10.57 -4.44 -11.27
N VAL A 169 9.37 -4.84 -10.86
CA VAL A 169 8.15 -4.08 -11.12
C VAL A 169 7.97 -3.10 -9.97
N ASP A 170 7.98 -1.82 -10.28
CA ASP A 170 7.80 -0.73 -9.34
C ASP A 170 6.46 -0.04 -9.60
N ALA A 171 5.73 0.29 -8.54
CA ALA A 171 4.55 1.13 -8.61
C ALA A 171 4.62 2.21 -7.51
N GLY A 172 4.20 3.42 -7.82
CA GLY A 172 4.37 4.60 -6.96
C GLY A 172 5.74 5.23 -7.10
N ASN A 173 5.91 6.40 -6.47
CA ASN A 173 7.01 7.31 -6.75
C ASN A 173 8.01 7.50 -5.60
N SER A 174 7.81 6.86 -4.45
CA SER A 174 8.71 7.01 -3.30
C SER A 174 10.06 6.33 -3.56
N VAL A 175 10.10 5.34 -4.46
CA VAL A 175 11.32 4.61 -4.86
C VAL A 175 11.77 5.06 -6.25
N VAL A 176 10.86 4.98 -7.23
CA VAL A 176 11.11 5.42 -8.61
C VAL A 176 10.46 6.78 -8.80
N GLY A 177 11.18 7.85 -8.47
CA GLY A 177 10.64 9.22 -8.45
C GLY A 177 10.16 9.79 -9.80
N ALA A 178 10.34 9.05 -10.90
CA ALA A 178 9.76 9.38 -12.20
C ALA A 178 8.33 8.87 -12.36
N ASN A 179 7.92 7.83 -11.62
CA ASN A 179 6.54 7.37 -11.60
C ASN A 179 5.64 8.40 -10.92
N ASP A 180 4.35 8.31 -11.19
CA ASP A 180 3.33 9.07 -10.52
C ASP A 180 3.07 8.51 -9.12
N ARG A 181 2.66 9.42 -8.22
CA ARG A 181 2.24 9.07 -6.87
C ARG A 181 0.99 8.19 -6.91
N LEU A 182 0.99 7.12 -6.12
CA LEU A 182 -0.18 6.28 -5.90
C LEU A 182 -0.81 6.57 -4.53
N ASP A 183 -2.12 6.79 -4.54
CA ASP A 183 -2.94 6.91 -3.34
C ASP A 183 -4.00 5.81 -3.36
N VAL A 184 -4.35 5.28 -2.18
CA VAL A 184 -5.42 4.29 -2.01
C VAL A 184 -6.52 4.95 -1.21
N ALA A 185 -7.71 5.08 -1.79
CA ALA A 185 -8.83 5.67 -1.09
C ALA A 185 -9.22 4.83 0.13
N ALA A 186 -9.94 5.43 1.08
CA ALA A 186 -10.55 4.69 2.17
C ALA A 186 -11.55 3.67 1.62
N ASN A 187 -11.59 2.46 2.18
CA ASN A 187 -12.52 1.40 1.81
C ASN A 187 -12.39 0.95 0.34
N THR A 188 -11.18 0.95 -0.21
CA THR A 188 -10.90 0.49 -1.59
C THR A 188 -9.70 -0.45 -1.65
N VAL A 189 -9.60 -1.17 -2.76
CA VAL A 189 -8.47 -2.02 -3.11
C VAL A 189 -7.66 -1.35 -4.21
N LEU A 190 -6.35 -1.20 -4.00
CA LEU A 190 -5.39 -0.96 -5.06
C LEU A 190 -4.86 -2.31 -5.55
N ALA A 191 -4.89 -2.56 -6.85
CA ALA A 191 -4.32 -3.76 -7.46
C ALA A 191 -3.31 -3.38 -8.55
N LEU A 192 -2.14 -4.00 -8.49
CA LEU A 192 -1.10 -3.99 -9.52
C LEU A 192 -1.07 -5.38 -10.16
N VAL A 193 -1.22 -5.45 -11.48
CA VAL A 193 -1.15 -6.69 -12.25
C VAL A 193 -0.07 -6.57 -13.31
N PHE A 194 0.70 -7.65 -13.51
CA PHE A 194 1.63 -7.77 -14.62
C PHE A 194 1.83 -9.24 -14.98
N THR A 195 2.24 -9.51 -16.23
CA THR A 195 2.35 -10.87 -16.75
C THR A 195 3.81 -11.35 -16.77
N VAL A 196 4.00 -12.62 -16.43
CA VAL A 196 5.26 -13.35 -16.60
C VAL A 196 5.02 -14.65 -17.37
N VAL A 197 6.08 -15.21 -17.94
CA VAL A 197 6.13 -16.57 -18.46
C VAL A 197 6.94 -17.45 -17.52
N VAL A 198 6.36 -18.58 -17.13
CA VAL A 198 6.99 -19.63 -16.33
C VAL A 198 8.07 -20.32 -17.18
N PRO A 199 9.28 -20.54 -16.65
CA PRO A 199 10.38 -21.18 -17.38
C PRO A 199 10.10 -22.64 -17.78
#